data_AF-A0AAU9BQH4-F1
#
_entry.id   AF-A0AAU9BQH4-F1
#
_cell.length_a   1.000
_cell.length_b   1.000
_cell.length_c   1.000
_cell.angle_alpha   90.00
_cell.angle_beta   90.00
_cell.angle_gamma   90.00
#
_symmetry.space_group_name_H-M   'P 1'
#
loop_
_entity.id
_entity.type
_entity.pdbx_description
1 polymer ?
#
loop_
_entity_poly.entity_id
_entity_poly.type
_entity_poly.pdbx_seq_one_letter_code
_entity_poly.pdbx_strand_id
1 'polypeptide(L)'
;MGFALVSFRFPDTVRYPCLPVRTDQYGLFFPLTGESWATAPEIALALSLGAEIAIQHGIIIPWRQYKSDNASSPTKPASSVFLPFVQQVRENRNRHDKGSLEEKFWKEIGNSLYGKLAQGLHAKTAFDTARGLNSPLPPSSVTQPFFAAHVTGFVRAVVGELMNALPPNATVVSVTTDGFLTDVSLENIDMSGPLSSRFQALCDIADPGSSMLTCKHQVRQLVAMKTRGQLTYKELAGYPIVHARAGVKPPADIPRDDYNRYMVDLYLNRAPGQKLRRGSLISTRDMWLNESDLVAVESEIRLNLEFDFKRQLITPTMNEGHLLMHSRPWDDMSQALKQRQLFDDWRQTHALKDEAEWEDWCDFLYCRNVFTPLKLKVGQNRSDDVLVRLFLRALAQHQWGLTPDDRKRQTSVEIAAWLVEAGYSVTPSDVKNAGRAKLPPIIFDSLTARMNRLMDLIKLVYPGFALPSAVL
;
A
#
# COMPACT_ATOMS: atom_id res chain seq x y z
N MET A 1 29.49 1.66 6.79
CA MET A 1 28.19 1.52 6.11
C MET A 1 28.31 0.43 5.04
N GLY A 2 27.23 -0.28 4.75
CA GLY A 2 27.20 -1.27 3.67
C GLY A 2 25.91 -1.13 2.87
N PHE A 3 26.00 -1.40 1.56
CA PHE A 3 24.88 -1.30 0.62
C PHE A 3 25.01 -2.45 -0.37
N ALA A 4 23.90 -3.10 -0.72
CA ALA A 4 23.93 -4.18 -1.68
C ALA A 4 22.65 -4.25 -2.51
N LEU A 5 22.79 -4.69 -3.75
CA LEU A 5 21.70 -5.24 -4.54
C LEU A 5 21.53 -6.70 -4.11
N VAL A 6 20.36 -7.02 -3.58
CA VAL A 6 20.04 -8.36 -3.07
C VAL A 6 18.81 -8.92 -3.74
N SER A 7 18.86 -10.22 -4.05
CA SER A 7 17.66 -11.03 -4.24
C SER A 7 17.31 -11.68 -2.89
N PHE A 8 16.03 -11.70 -2.53
CA PHE A 8 15.59 -12.17 -1.23
C PHE A 8 14.33 -13.02 -1.29
N ARG A 9 14.18 -13.92 -0.32
CA ARG A 9 12.97 -14.67 -0.02
C ARG A 9 12.79 -14.78 1.49
N PHE A 10 11.72 -14.17 2.00
CA PHE A 10 11.29 -14.33 3.38
C PHE A 10 10.47 -15.62 3.57
N PRO A 11 10.48 -16.24 4.76
CA PRO A 11 9.50 -17.25 5.14
C PRO A 11 8.07 -16.67 5.14
N ASP A 12 7.08 -17.50 4.80
CA ASP A 12 5.66 -17.10 4.74
C ASP A 12 5.09 -16.69 6.12
N THR A 13 5.80 -17.02 7.20
CA THR A 13 5.48 -16.61 8.58
C THR A 13 5.80 -15.14 8.87
N VAL A 14 6.60 -14.47 8.03
CA VAL A 14 7.00 -13.07 8.23
C VAL A 14 5.84 -12.14 7.90
N ARG A 15 5.28 -11.49 8.93
CA ARG A 15 4.14 -10.57 8.78
C ARG A 15 4.52 -9.27 8.08
N TYR A 16 5.71 -8.74 8.36
CA TYR A 16 6.16 -7.44 7.88
C TYR A 16 7.57 -7.52 7.28
N PRO A 17 7.71 -7.94 6.00
CA PRO A 17 8.99 -7.93 5.31
C PRO A 17 9.63 -6.54 5.34
N CYS A 18 10.95 -6.48 5.51
CA CYS A 18 11.66 -5.21 5.70
C CYS A 18 12.37 -4.68 4.46
N LEU A 19 12.44 -5.45 3.38
CA LEU A 19 13.14 -5.06 2.15
C LEU A 19 12.18 -4.39 1.16
N PRO A 20 12.40 -3.10 0.80
CA PRO A 20 11.50 -2.38 -0.08
C PRO A 20 11.77 -2.72 -1.55
N VAL A 21 10.73 -3.01 -2.32
CA VAL A 21 10.77 -3.05 -3.78
C VAL A 21 10.09 -1.80 -4.34
N ARG A 22 10.86 -0.99 -5.07
CA ARG A 22 10.38 0.27 -5.65
C ARG A 22 9.69 0.00 -6.98
N THR A 23 8.57 0.68 -7.18
CA THR A 23 7.85 0.74 -8.46
C THR A 23 7.80 2.18 -8.93
N ASP A 24 7.76 2.38 -10.26
CA ASP A 24 7.72 3.72 -10.83
C ASP A 24 6.41 4.44 -10.55
N GLN A 25 5.28 3.73 -10.65
CA GLN A 25 3.95 4.33 -10.56
C GLN A 25 3.39 4.31 -9.13
N TYR A 26 3.63 3.25 -8.37
CA TYR A 26 2.92 3.03 -7.11
C TYR A 26 3.78 3.29 -5.88
N GLY A 27 5.09 3.53 -6.01
CA GLY A 27 6.01 3.72 -4.88
C GLY A 27 6.52 2.40 -4.30
N LEU A 28 6.78 2.35 -2.99
CA LEU A 28 7.43 1.21 -2.32
C LEU A 28 6.44 0.10 -1.93
N PHE A 29 6.82 -1.15 -2.12
CA PHE A 29 6.15 -2.35 -1.60
C PHE A 29 7.13 -3.17 -0.77
N PHE A 30 6.63 -4.04 0.09
CA PHE A 30 7.43 -4.94 0.92
C PHE A 30 6.92 -6.38 0.75
N PRO A 31 7.21 -7.02 -0.39
CA PRO A 31 6.79 -8.40 -0.68
C PRO A 31 7.66 -9.41 0.08
N LEU A 32 7.26 -10.68 0.07
CA LEU A 32 8.04 -11.81 0.59
C LEU A 32 9.22 -12.16 -0.32
N THR A 33 9.10 -11.94 -1.62
CA THR A 33 10.18 -12.21 -2.59
C THR A 33 10.39 -11.05 -3.55
N GLY A 34 11.64 -10.85 -3.97
CA GLY A 34 11.99 -9.84 -4.96
C GLY A 34 13.46 -9.46 -4.95
N GLU A 35 13.75 -8.32 -5.58
CA GLU A 35 15.08 -7.72 -5.63
C GLU A 35 15.04 -6.30 -5.06
N SER A 36 16.06 -5.93 -4.28
CA SER A 36 16.11 -4.63 -3.61
C SER A 36 17.54 -4.10 -3.47
N TRP A 37 17.70 -2.78 -3.59
CA TRP A 37 18.87 -2.08 -3.08
C TRP A 37 18.67 -1.84 -1.59
N ALA A 38 19.40 -2.59 -0.77
CA ALA A 38 19.25 -2.62 0.68
C ALA A 38 20.50 -2.09 1.38
N THR A 39 20.29 -1.42 2.50
CA THR A 39 21.37 -1.03 3.42
C THR A 39 21.73 -2.18 4.35
N ALA A 40 22.95 -2.18 4.90
CA ALA A 40 23.40 -3.22 5.83
C ALA A 40 22.44 -3.43 7.03
N PRO A 41 21.84 -2.40 7.66
CA PRO A 41 20.80 -2.61 8.68
C PRO A 41 19.55 -3.35 8.17
N GLU A 42 19.07 -3.05 6.96
CA GLU A 42 17.91 -3.72 6.37
C GLU A 42 18.22 -5.18 6.05
N ILE A 43 19.43 -5.47 5.55
CA ILE A 43 19.92 -6.83 5.31
C ILE A 43 20.03 -7.59 6.63
N ALA A 44 20.58 -6.97 7.68
CA ALA A 44 20.71 -7.59 9.00
C ALA A 44 19.34 -7.95 9.59
N LEU A 45 18.36 -7.06 9.49
CA LEU A 45 16.99 -7.35 9.90
C LEU A 45 16.40 -8.49 9.06
N ALA A 46 16.56 -8.46 7.74
CA ALA A 46 16.02 -9.49 6.86
C ALA A 46 16.55 -10.89 7.23
N LEU A 47 17.86 -11.00 7.50
CA LEU A 47 18.48 -12.24 7.99
C LEU A 47 17.93 -12.66 9.36
N SER A 48 17.73 -11.74 10.30
CA SER A 48 17.12 -12.07 11.60
C SER A 48 15.66 -12.53 11.51
N LEU A 49 14.95 -12.12 10.45
CA LEU A 49 13.61 -12.58 10.12
C LEU A 49 13.61 -13.91 9.34
N GLY A 50 14.79 -14.52 9.14
CA GLY A 50 14.95 -15.80 8.45
C GLY A 50 14.93 -15.72 6.93
N ALA A 51 15.15 -14.53 6.34
CA ALA A 51 15.20 -14.40 4.89
C ALA A 51 16.43 -15.10 4.28
N GLU A 52 16.22 -15.79 3.17
CA GLU A 52 17.30 -16.20 2.26
C GLU A 52 17.71 -14.98 1.43
N ILE A 53 19.01 -14.68 1.37
CA ILE A 53 19.53 -13.51 0.68
C ILE A 53 20.71 -13.90 -0.21
N ALA A 54 20.64 -13.52 -1.48
CA ALA A 54 21.75 -13.58 -2.42
C ALA A 54 22.22 -12.16 -2.75
N ILE A 55 23.48 -11.84 -2.39
CA ILE A 55 24.10 -10.54 -2.72
C ILE A 55 24.63 -10.61 -4.16
N GLN A 56 24.08 -9.78 -5.04
CA GLN A 56 24.52 -9.68 -6.44
C GLN A 56 25.66 -8.68 -6.60
N HIS A 57 25.56 -7.56 -5.90
CA HIS A 57 26.57 -6.51 -5.88
C HIS A 57 26.55 -5.83 -4.52
N GLY A 58 27.72 -5.51 -3.96
CA GLY A 58 27.83 -4.90 -2.64
C GLY A 58 28.98 -3.93 -2.53
N ILE A 59 28.79 -2.87 -1.76
CA ILE A 59 29.80 -1.87 -1.43
C ILE A 59 29.87 -1.73 0.08
N ILE A 60 31.09 -1.80 0.62
CA ILE A 60 31.38 -1.52 2.02
C ILE A 60 32.14 -0.19 2.10
N ILE A 61 31.62 0.72 2.90
CA ILE A 61 32.25 2.00 3.21
C ILE A 61 32.71 1.95 4.66
N PRO A 62 34.02 1.86 4.94
CA PRO A 62 34.51 1.77 6.30
C PRO A 62 34.16 3.04 7.08
N TRP A 63 33.79 2.87 8.35
CA TRP A 63 33.68 4.01 9.25
C TRP A 63 35.09 4.52 9.55
N ARG A 64 35.30 5.84 9.47
CA ARG A 64 36.57 6.42 9.90
C ARG A 64 36.71 6.20 11.41
N GLN A 65 37.75 5.48 11.80
CA GLN A 65 38.15 5.36 13.20
C GLN A 65 39.11 6.52 13.52
N TYR A 66 38.89 7.24 14.62
CA TYR A 66 39.92 8.13 15.16
C TYR A 66 40.75 7.34 16.16
N LYS A 67 42.06 7.33 15.96
CA LYS A 67 42.99 6.88 17.01
C LYS A 67 43.02 7.97 18.09
N SER A 68 42.81 7.56 19.33
CA SER A 68 43.17 8.37 20.50
C SER A 68 44.71 8.38 20.56
N ASP A 69 45.33 9.55 20.71
CA ASP A 69 46.79 9.67 20.91
C ASP A 69 47.26 9.02 22.23
N ASN A 70 46.33 8.68 23.13
CA ASN A 70 46.61 7.86 24.31
C ASN A 70 46.37 6.38 23.99
N ALA A 71 47.45 5.60 24.03
CA ALA A 71 47.49 4.15 23.77
C ALA A 71 46.70 3.28 24.78
N SER A 72 46.15 3.87 25.84
CA SER A 72 45.43 3.19 26.93
C SER A 72 43.91 3.35 26.88
N SER A 73 43.35 4.11 25.93
CA SER A 73 41.91 4.25 25.77
C SER A 73 41.44 3.44 24.56
N PRO A 74 40.36 2.63 24.66
CA PRO A 74 39.78 1.98 23.49
C PRO A 74 39.49 3.03 22.41
N THR A 75 39.81 2.70 21.16
CA THR A 75 39.53 3.51 19.97
C THR A 75 38.06 3.89 19.97
N LYS A 76 37.73 5.11 20.44
CA LYS A 76 36.36 5.61 20.36
C LYS A 76 36.02 5.75 18.88
N PRO A 77 34.90 5.17 18.39
CA PRO A 77 34.43 5.49 17.06
C PRO A 77 34.27 7.01 16.95
N ALA A 78 34.60 7.57 15.78
CA ALA A 78 34.43 9.00 15.51
C ALA A 78 33.04 9.44 15.95
N SER A 79 32.94 10.54 16.72
CA SER A 79 31.66 11.22 16.88
C SER A 79 31.10 11.53 15.49
N SER A 80 29.80 11.29 15.28
CA SER A 80 29.15 11.59 14.00
C SER A 80 29.47 13.02 13.56
N VAL A 81 29.87 13.21 12.30
CA VAL A 81 30.12 14.55 11.72
C VAL A 81 28.90 15.46 11.80
N PHE A 82 27.70 14.89 11.98
CA PHE A 82 26.44 15.60 12.12
C PHE A 82 26.06 15.89 13.58
N LEU A 83 26.74 15.28 14.57
CA LEU A 83 26.37 15.44 15.98
C LEU A 83 26.40 16.91 16.45
N PRO A 84 27.43 17.72 16.14
CA PRO A 84 27.44 19.13 16.55
C PRO A 84 26.26 19.91 15.96
N PHE A 85 25.91 19.66 14.69
CA PHE A 85 24.75 20.28 14.05
C PHE A 85 23.44 19.86 14.72
N VAL A 86 23.27 18.57 15.00
CA VAL A 86 22.07 18.05 15.68
C VAL A 86 21.93 18.66 17.08
N GLN A 87 23.02 18.75 17.85
CA GLN A 87 23.01 19.38 19.18
C GLN A 87 22.64 20.86 19.09
N GLN A 88 23.24 21.60 18.16
CA GLN A 88 22.92 23.01 17.93
C GLN A 88 21.43 23.20 17.58
N VAL A 89 20.88 22.39 16.67
CA VAL A 89 19.46 22.47 16.30
C VAL A 89 18.57 22.23 17.54
N ARG A 90 18.91 21.24 18.36
CA ARG A 90 18.11 20.87 19.55
C ARG A 90 18.19 21.94 20.63
N GLU A 91 19.38 22.43 20.94
CA GLU A 91 19.59 23.50 21.90
C GLU A 91 18.79 24.75 21.55
N ASN A 92 18.83 25.17 20.28
CA ASN A 92 18.07 26.34 19.85
C ASN A 92 16.57 26.08 19.82
N ARG A 93 16.14 24.91 19.33
CA ARG A 93 14.73 24.52 19.33
C ARG A 93 14.14 24.52 20.75
N ASN A 94 14.89 24.03 21.73
CA ASN A 94 14.46 23.94 23.13
C ASN A 94 14.45 25.28 23.88
N ARG A 95 15.05 26.35 23.32
CA ARG A 95 14.97 27.72 23.86
C ARG A 95 13.66 28.43 23.52
N HIS A 96 12.83 27.85 22.66
CA HIS A 96 11.60 28.46 22.18
C HIS A 96 10.38 27.62 22.59
N ASP A 97 9.26 28.30 22.80
CA ASP A 97 8.01 27.63 23.17
C ASP A 97 7.54 26.68 22.06
N LYS A 98 7.03 25.53 22.47
CA LYS A 98 6.53 24.51 21.55
C LYS A 98 5.42 25.09 20.67
N GLY A 99 5.59 25.03 19.35
CA GLY A 99 4.61 25.54 18.39
C GLY A 99 4.81 27.00 17.98
N SER A 100 5.76 27.72 18.58
CA SER A 100 6.22 29.04 18.11
C SER A 100 6.78 28.97 16.68
N LEU A 101 6.91 30.13 16.03
CA LEU A 101 7.50 30.22 14.70
C LEU A 101 8.97 29.79 14.73
N GLU A 102 9.69 30.21 15.78
CA GLU A 102 11.11 29.97 16.00
C GLU A 102 11.40 28.48 16.25
N GLU A 103 10.59 27.81 17.07
CA GLU A 103 10.70 26.35 17.29
C GLU A 103 10.48 25.58 15.97
N LYS A 104 9.47 25.98 15.19
CA LYS A 104 9.19 25.39 13.88
C LYS A 104 10.31 25.64 12.88
N PHE A 105 10.90 26.83 12.90
CA PHE A 105 12.01 27.21 12.03
C PHE A 105 13.25 26.35 12.29
N TRP A 106 13.66 26.19 13.56
CA TRP A 106 14.77 25.31 13.93
C TRP A 106 14.50 23.84 13.60
N LYS A 107 13.26 23.38 13.81
CA LYS A 107 12.84 22.05 13.39
C LYS A 107 12.98 21.85 11.87
N GLU A 108 12.58 22.84 11.08
CA GLU A 108 12.70 22.77 9.62
C GLU A 108 14.16 22.76 9.16
N ILE A 109 15.04 23.56 9.81
CA ILE A 109 16.49 23.52 9.58
C ILE A 109 17.03 22.10 9.80
N GLY A 110 16.68 21.47 10.93
CA GLY A 110 17.09 20.11 11.26
C GLY A 110 16.64 19.08 10.22
N ASN A 111 15.36 19.14 9.83
CA ASN A 111 14.77 18.22 8.84
C ASN A 111 15.33 18.43 7.42
N SER A 112 15.73 19.65 7.08
CA SER A 112 16.22 20.01 5.75
C SER A 112 17.58 19.39 5.42
N LEU A 113 18.42 19.09 6.42
CA LEU A 113 19.75 18.54 6.20
C LEU A 113 19.71 17.23 5.43
N TYR A 114 18.82 16.30 5.81
CA TYR A 114 18.63 15.06 5.06
C TYR A 114 18.24 15.32 3.60
N GLY A 115 17.30 16.26 3.37
CA GLY A 115 16.90 16.65 2.03
C GLY A 115 18.05 17.17 1.18
N LYS A 116 19.00 17.90 1.79
CA LYS A 116 20.22 18.38 1.13
C LYS A 116 21.21 17.26 0.82
N LEU A 117 21.39 16.29 1.72
CA LEU A 117 22.20 15.09 1.45
C LEU A 117 21.71 14.32 0.21
N ALA A 118 20.40 14.32 -0.04
CA ALA A 118 19.77 13.63 -1.17
C ALA A 118 19.53 14.51 -2.42
N GLN A 119 19.83 15.82 -2.35
CA GLN A 119 19.53 16.75 -3.44
C GLN A 119 20.33 16.39 -4.70
N GLY A 120 19.66 16.38 -5.86
CA GLY A 120 20.29 16.12 -7.15
C GLY A 120 20.62 14.64 -7.42
N LEU A 121 20.33 13.71 -6.50
CA LEU A 121 20.54 12.27 -6.72
C LEU A 121 19.52 11.64 -7.68
N HIS A 122 18.30 12.17 -7.69
CA HIS A 122 17.28 11.85 -8.67
C HIS A 122 17.06 13.03 -9.59
N ALA A 123 16.94 12.76 -10.90
CA ALA A 123 16.60 13.75 -11.90
C ALA A 123 15.27 14.41 -11.55
N LYS A 124 15.36 15.64 -11.03
CA LYS A 124 14.23 16.53 -10.78
C LYS A 124 14.58 17.88 -11.39
N THR A 125 13.57 18.58 -11.88
CA THR A 125 13.71 19.94 -12.34
C THR A 125 13.08 20.91 -11.34
N ALA A 126 13.61 22.13 -11.28
CA ALA A 126 13.06 23.23 -10.54
C ALA A 126 12.96 24.45 -11.46
N PHE A 127 11.98 25.31 -11.21
CA PHE A 127 11.81 26.54 -11.98
C PHE A 127 12.93 27.51 -11.60
N ASP A 128 13.76 27.86 -12.59
CA ASP A 128 14.83 28.85 -12.45
C ASP A 128 14.26 30.22 -12.83
N THR A 129 14.05 31.08 -11.83
CA THR A 129 13.50 32.42 -12.04
C THR A 129 14.44 33.31 -12.84
N ALA A 130 15.76 33.10 -12.78
CA ALA A 130 16.71 33.89 -13.56
C ALA A 130 16.64 33.55 -15.06
N ARG A 131 16.29 32.30 -15.40
CA ARG A 131 16.19 31.83 -16.80
C ARG A 131 14.76 31.73 -17.33
N GLY A 132 13.75 31.80 -16.46
CA GLY A 132 12.34 31.59 -16.81
C GLY A 132 12.03 30.16 -17.28
N LEU A 133 12.90 29.19 -16.99
CA LEU A 133 12.80 27.81 -17.49
C LEU A 133 12.97 26.79 -16.37
N ASN A 134 12.41 25.60 -16.56
CA ASN A 134 12.67 24.47 -15.66
C ASN A 134 14.09 23.93 -15.92
N SER A 135 14.98 24.05 -14.93
CA SER A 135 16.36 23.57 -15.00
C SER A 135 16.55 22.33 -14.13
N PRO A 136 17.47 21.41 -14.49
CA PRO A 136 17.84 20.30 -13.61
C PRO A 136 18.30 20.82 -12.24
N LEU A 137 17.80 20.22 -11.16
CA LEU A 137 18.20 20.58 -9.80
C LEU A 137 19.61 20.02 -9.53
N PRO A 138 20.63 20.88 -9.34
CA PRO A 138 21.99 20.40 -9.14
C PRO A 138 22.15 19.75 -7.76
N PRO A 139 23.18 18.92 -7.57
CA PRO A 139 23.63 18.50 -6.25
C PRO A 139 23.85 19.71 -5.33
N SER A 140 23.55 19.56 -4.05
CA SER A 140 23.97 20.54 -3.04
C SER A 140 25.44 20.32 -2.68
N SER A 141 26.07 21.31 -2.02
CA SER A 141 27.45 21.21 -1.54
C SER A 141 27.69 20.07 -0.56
N VAL A 142 26.62 19.53 0.05
CA VAL A 142 26.67 18.43 1.00
C VAL A 142 26.01 17.15 0.47
N THR A 143 25.66 17.09 -0.83
CA THR A 143 25.03 15.88 -1.40
C THR A 143 25.94 14.67 -1.18
N GLN A 144 25.41 13.65 -0.51
CA GLN A 144 26.12 12.41 -0.23
C GLN A 144 25.15 11.20 -0.24
N PRO A 145 25.15 10.37 -1.31
CA PRO A 145 24.18 9.28 -1.47
C PRO A 145 24.25 8.21 -0.37
N PHE A 146 25.43 7.87 0.13
CA PHE A 146 25.62 6.88 1.17
C PHE A 146 25.08 7.33 2.52
N PHE A 147 25.27 8.60 2.90
CA PHE A 147 24.64 9.13 4.11
C PHE A 147 23.12 9.17 3.98
N ALA A 148 22.59 9.66 2.84
CA ALA A 148 21.16 9.69 2.59
C ALA A 148 20.52 8.27 2.63
N ALA A 149 21.16 7.30 1.97
CA ALA A 149 20.71 5.91 1.98
C ALA A 149 20.79 5.31 3.39
N HIS A 150 21.91 5.50 4.10
CA HIS A 150 22.08 4.94 5.45
C HIS A 150 21.07 5.50 6.45
N VAL A 151 20.81 6.81 6.45
CA VAL A 151 19.82 7.43 7.36
C VAL A 151 18.45 6.82 7.14
N THR A 152 17.97 6.74 5.89
CA THR A 152 16.63 6.21 5.63
C THR A 152 16.54 4.70 5.81
N GLY A 153 17.54 3.94 5.40
CA GLY A 153 17.57 2.48 5.54
C GLY A 153 17.68 2.05 7.00
N PHE A 154 18.47 2.76 7.81
CA PHE A 154 18.58 2.45 9.24
C PHE A 154 17.27 2.70 9.97
N VAL A 155 16.60 3.84 9.76
CA VAL A 155 15.29 4.11 10.38
C VAL A 155 14.23 3.10 9.94
N ARG A 156 14.18 2.73 8.64
CA ARG A 156 13.28 1.67 8.16
C ARG A 156 13.56 0.32 8.84
N ALA A 157 14.83 -0.04 9.01
CA ALA A 157 15.20 -1.28 9.69
C ALA A 157 14.80 -1.25 11.17
N VAL A 158 14.98 -0.13 11.88
CA VAL A 158 14.52 -0.01 13.28
C VAL A 158 12.99 -0.16 13.37
N VAL A 159 12.24 0.54 12.52
CA VAL A 159 10.77 0.41 12.48
C VAL A 159 10.34 -1.02 12.13
N GLY A 160 11.03 -1.66 11.18
CA GLY A 160 10.77 -3.04 10.81
C GLY A 160 11.06 -4.05 11.94
N GLU A 161 12.11 -3.83 12.73
CA GLU A 161 12.42 -4.65 13.91
C GLU A 161 11.32 -4.52 14.96
N LEU A 162 10.93 -3.29 15.30
CA LEU A 162 9.85 -3.00 16.25
C LEU A 162 8.53 -3.67 15.84
N MET A 163 8.14 -3.54 14.56
CA MET A 163 6.90 -4.14 14.06
C MET A 163 6.89 -5.67 14.12
N ASN A 164 8.03 -6.31 13.84
CA ASN A 164 8.12 -7.78 13.88
C ASN A 164 8.30 -8.32 15.30
N ALA A 165 8.75 -7.50 16.26
CA ALA A 165 8.81 -7.86 17.68
C ALA A 165 7.44 -7.81 18.38
N LEU A 166 6.41 -7.20 17.77
CA LEU A 166 5.07 -7.16 18.34
C LEU A 166 4.47 -8.57 18.52
N PRO A 167 3.60 -8.80 19.51
CA PRO A 167 2.90 -10.07 19.69
C PRO A 167 2.21 -10.59 18.41
N PRO A 168 2.05 -11.91 18.22
CA PRO A 168 1.45 -12.48 17.00
C PRO A 168 0.02 -11.99 16.71
N ASN A 169 -0.75 -11.67 17.74
CA ASN A 169 -2.11 -11.14 17.65
C ASN A 169 -2.20 -9.61 17.58
N ALA A 170 -1.06 -8.90 17.67
CA ALA A 170 -1.01 -7.45 17.54
C ALA A 170 -1.19 -7.00 16.08
N THR A 171 -1.88 -5.88 15.91
CA THR A 171 -2.15 -5.28 14.61
C THR A 171 -1.25 -4.06 14.39
N VAL A 172 -0.58 -4.00 13.24
CA VAL A 172 0.01 -2.76 12.73
C VAL A 172 -0.93 -2.18 11.68
N VAL A 173 -1.52 -1.02 11.98
CA VAL A 173 -2.53 -0.36 11.13
C VAL A 173 -1.89 0.37 9.97
N SER A 174 -0.80 1.10 10.24
CA SER A 174 -0.07 1.85 9.20
C SER A 174 1.34 2.22 9.64
N VAL A 175 2.22 2.45 8.67
CA VAL A 175 3.60 2.86 8.90
C VAL A 175 3.90 4.09 8.05
N THR A 176 4.45 5.13 8.66
CA THR A 176 4.82 6.38 7.98
C THR A 176 6.20 6.84 8.42
N THR A 177 7.20 6.63 7.56
CA THR A 177 8.60 7.08 7.69
C THR A 177 9.34 6.50 8.90
N ASP A 178 9.04 6.99 10.10
CA ASP A 178 9.74 6.77 11.36
C ASP A 178 8.77 6.38 12.50
N GLY A 179 7.49 6.18 12.19
CA GLY A 179 6.48 5.77 13.16
C GLY A 179 5.42 4.85 12.56
N PHE A 180 4.71 4.16 13.43
CA PHE A 180 3.62 3.25 13.07
C PHE A 180 2.47 3.37 14.08
N LEU A 181 1.28 2.93 13.66
CA LEU A 181 0.10 2.81 14.51
C LEU A 181 -0.13 1.34 14.82
N THR A 182 -0.33 1.01 16.09
CA THR A 182 -0.60 -0.34 16.58
C THR A 182 -1.62 -0.30 17.72
N ASP A 183 -2.24 -1.45 17.99
CA ASP A 183 -3.12 -1.69 19.13
C ASP A 183 -2.35 -2.08 20.42
N VAL A 184 -1.02 -2.13 20.38
CA VAL A 184 -0.16 -2.41 21.53
C VAL A 184 0.22 -1.12 22.27
N SER A 185 0.13 -1.12 23.60
CA SER A 185 0.57 0.00 24.43
C SER A 185 2.10 0.15 24.40
N LEU A 186 2.59 1.39 24.52
CA LEU A 186 4.01 1.71 24.39
C LEU A 186 4.92 0.90 25.32
N GLU A 187 4.47 0.64 26.54
CA GLU A 187 5.21 -0.13 27.55
C GLU A 187 5.40 -1.62 27.18
N ASN A 188 4.57 -2.13 26.26
CA ASN A 188 4.59 -3.51 25.81
C ASN A 188 5.29 -3.69 24.44
N ILE A 189 5.88 -2.61 23.90
CA ILE A 189 6.70 -2.68 22.69
C ILE A 189 8.12 -3.06 23.10
N ASP A 190 8.58 -4.23 22.67
CA ASP A 190 9.95 -4.66 22.90
C ASP A 190 10.94 -3.80 22.10
N MET A 191 11.78 -3.08 22.83
CA MET A 191 12.80 -2.17 22.32
C MET A 191 14.23 -2.72 22.48
N SER A 192 14.37 -3.96 22.93
CA SER A 192 15.66 -4.59 23.25
C SER A 192 16.40 -5.17 22.02
N GLY A 193 15.76 -5.17 20.85
CA GLY A 193 16.36 -5.63 19.60
C GLY A 193 17.67 -4.90 19.25
N PRO A 194 18.59 -5.54 18.48
CA PRO A 194 19.89 -4.98 18.18
C PRO A 194 19.84 -3.64 17.42
N LEU A 195 18.89 -3.44 16.50
CA LEU A 195 18.76 -2.18 15.77
C LEU A 195 18.13 -1.09 16.65
N SER A 196 17.12 -1.45 17.43
CA SER A 196 16.44 -0.61 18.41
C SER A 196 17.41 -0.12 19.49
N SER A 197 18.17 -1.03 20.09
CA SER A 197 19.22 -0.72 21.07
C SER A 197 20.27 0.22 20.49
N ARG A 198 20.68 0.00 19.23
CA ARG A 198 21.62 0.89 18.55
C ARG A 198 21.02 2.29 18.30
N PHE A 199 19.74 2.37 17.95
CA PHE A 199 19.07 3.65 17.76
C PHE A 199 18.89 4.40 19.09
N GLN A 200 18.50 3.69 20.16
CA GLN A 200 18.44 4.23 21.51
C GLN A 200 19.81 4.78 21.96
N ALA A 201 20.91 4.08 21.70
CA ALA A 201 22.25 4.58 22.02
C ALA A 201 22.59 5.89 21.27
N LEU A 202 22.05 6.11 20.07
CA LEU A 202 22.19 7.40 19.36
C LEU A 202 21.30 8.47 19.98
N CYS A 203 20.09 8.11 20.44
CA CYS A 203 19.24 9.00 21.23
C CYS A 203 19.94 9.41 22.52
N ASP A 204 20.60 8.51 23.25
CA ASP A 204 21.30 8.84 24.50
C ASP A 204 22.46 9.82 24.28
N ILE A 205 23.09 9.79 23.10
CA ILE A 205 24.15 10.74 22.72
C ILE A 205 23.56 12.11 22.35
N ALA A 206 22.46 12.13 21.60
CA ALA A 206 21.86 13.37 21.07
C ALA A 206 20.88 14.04 22.04
N ASP A 207 20.29 13.25 22.94
CA ASP A 207 19.23 13.58 23.90
C ASP A 207 19.24 12.65 25.12
N PRO A 208 20.19 12.83 26.05
CA PRO A 208 20.30 11.97 27.22
C PRO A 208 18.98 11.85 28.01
N GLY A 209 18.56 10.62 28.30
CA GLY A 209 17.35 10.33 29.07
C GLY A 209 16.05 10.30 28.25
N SER A 210 16.12 10.53 26.93
CA SER A 210 14.97 10.35 26.04
C SER A 210 14.76 8.88 25.67
N SER A 211 13.51 8.51 25.40
CA SER A 211 13.21 7.24 24.73
C SER A 211 13.16 7.44 23.22
N MET A 212 13.60 6.44 22.47
CA MET A 212 13.48 6.45 21.02
C MET A 212 12.03 6.45 20.52
N LEU A 213 11.08 5.96 21.34
CA LEU A 213 9.66 5.98 21.03
C LEU A 213 8.94 7.01 21.90
N THR A 214 7.93 7.65 21.31
CA THR A 214 7.03 8.57 22.04
C THR A 214 5.62 8.39 21.48
N CYS A 215 4.66 8.14 22.36
CA CYS A 215 3.26 8.09 21.97
C CYS A 215 2.76 9.52 21.64
N LYS A 216 2.39 9.76 20.38
CA LYS A 216 1.87 11.07 19.93
C LYS A 216 0.35 11.14 19.95
N HIS A 217 -0.30 10.02 19.68
CA HIS A 217 -1.74 9.93 19.46
C HIS A 217 -2.24 8.60 20.00
N GLN A 218 -3.44 8.60 20.58
CA GLN A 218 -4.14 7.39 20.97
C GLN A 218 -5.64 7.61 20.76
N VAL A 219 -6.30 6.60 20.20
CA VAL A 219 -7.72 6.68 19.85
C VAL A 219 -8.36 5.32 20.10
N ARG A 220 -9.70 5.29 20.18
CA ARG A 220 -10.44 4.04 20.35
C ARG A 220 -10.64 3.29 19.03
N GLN A 221 -10.80 4.01 17.92
CA GLN A 221 -11.03 3.42 16.61
C GLN A 221 -10.55 4.33 15.48
N LEU A 222 -9.95 3.74 14.46
CA LEU A 222 -9.41 4.41 13.28
C LEU A 222 -10.15 4.00 12.02
N VAL A 223 -10.18 4.90 11.03
CA VAL A 223 -10.37 4.57 9.62
C VAL A 223 -9.01 4.61 8.94
N ALA A 224 -8.53 3.46 8.47
CA ALA A 224 -7.26 3.33 7.76
C ALA A 224 -7.52 3.13 6.26
N MET A 225 -7.49 4.22 5.51
CA MET A 225 -7.88 4.26 4.10
C MET A 225 -6.75 3.78 3.19
N LYS A 226 -5.52 4.19 3.48
CA LYS A 226 -4.28 3.90 2.72
C LYS A 226 -3.06 4.30 3.55
N THR A 227 -1.84 4.05 3.05
CA THR A 227 -0.58 4.27 3.79
C THR A 227 -0.46 5.63 4.48
N ARG A 228 -1.00 6.71 3.89
CA ARG A 228 -0.99 8.08 4.46
C ARG A 228 -2.40 8.67 4.67
N GLY A 229 -3.38 7.81 4.89
CA GLY A 229 -4.78 8.17 5.12
C GLY A 229 -5.32 7.48 6.37
N GLN A 230 -5.27 8.16 7.52
CA GLN A 230 -5.69 7.64 8.82
C GLN A 230 -6.54 8.70 9.53
N LEU A 231 -7.77 8.36 9.87
CA LEU A 231 -8.70 9.28 10.53
C LEU A 231 -9.19 8.67 11.83
N THR A 232 -9.50 9.52 12.80
CA THR A 232 -10.09 9.07 14.05
C THR A 232 -11.58 8.87 13.87
N TYR A 233 -12.07 7.65 14.08
CA TYR A 233 -13.51 7.37 14.08
C TYR A 233 -14.10 7.55 15.47
N LYS A 234 -13.42 7.03 16.50
CA LYS A 234 -13.77 7.21 17.91
C LYS A 234 -12.55 7.69 18.68
N GLU A 235 -12.71 8.83 19.33
CA GLU A 235 -11.68 9.47 20.14
C GLU A 235 -11.46 8.73 21.46
N LEU A 236 -10.29 8.92 22.05
CA LEU A 236 -9.98 8.52 23.42
C LEU A 236 -9.74 9.80 24.23
N ALA A 237 -10.49 9.97 25.31
CA ALA A 237 -10.36 11.15 26.17
C ALA A 237 -8.91 11.29 26.69
N GLY A 238 -8.39 12.51 26.67
CA GLY A 238 -7.04 12.83 27.14
C GLY A 238 -5.92 12.66 26.11
N TYR A 239 -6.20 12.17 24.90
CA TYR A 239 -5.20 11.95 23.86
C TYR A 239 -5.48 12.71 22.56
N PRO A 240 -4.46 13.24 21.87
CA PRO A 240 -4.63 13.85 20.56
C PRO A 240 -5.12 12.84 19.51
N ILE A 241 -6.06 13.27 18.66
CA ILE A 241 -6.59 12.46 17.56
C ILE A 241 -5.54 12.13 16.49
N VAL A 242 -5.71 11.00 15.80
CA VAL A 242 -4.98 10.70 14.56
C VAL A 242 -5.69 11.37 13.38
N HIS A 243 -4.97 12.19 12.61
CA HIS A 243 -5.55 12.97 11.52
C HIS A 243 -4.59 13.12 10.32
N ALA A 244 -4.61 12.14 9.42
CA ALA A 244 -3.89 12.11 8.16
C ALA A 244 -4.86 11.95 6.98
N ARG A 245 -4.92 12.97 6.11
CA ARG A 245 -6.00 13.13 5.12
C ARG A 245 -5.69 12.60 3.71
N ALA A 246 -4.59 11.88 3.53
CA ALA A 246 -4.13 11.41 2.22
C ALA A 246 -4.04 12.50 1.13
N GLY A 247 -3.69 13.73 1.52
CA GLY A 247 -3.57 14.88 0.61
C GLY A 247 -4.87 15.62 0.32
N VAL A 248 -6.01 15.17 0.86
CA VAL A 248 -7.28 15.90 0.77
C VAL A 248 -7.23 17.12 1.71
N LYS A 249 -7.64 18.26 1.17
CA LYS A 249 -7.84 19.50 1.92
C LYS A 249 -9.34 19.74 2.01
N PRO A 250 -9.95 19.73 3.21
CA PRO A 250 -11.33 20.14 3.39
C PRO A 250 -11.57 21.55 2.86
N PRO A 251 -12.81 21.85 2.42
CA PRO A 251 -13.22 23.19 2.02
C PRO A 251 -12.90 24.23 3.10
N ALA A 252 -12.67 25.48 2.66
CA ALA A 252 -12.18 26.55 3.53
C ALA A 252 -13.19 27.01 4.59
N ASP A 253 -14.49 26.77 4.34
CA ASP A 253 -15.62 27.03 5.21
C ASP A 253 -15.78 25.99 6.33
N ILE A 254 -15.07 24.85 6.25
CA ILE A 254 -15.06 23.86 7.34
C ILE A 254 -14.09 24.33 8.44
N PRO A 255 -14.53 24.46 9.71
CA PRO A 255 -13.63 24.74 10.81
C PRO A 255 -12.54 23.67 10.97
N ARG A 256 -11.34 24.08 11.39
CA ARG A 256 -10.20 23.13 11.52
C ARG A 256 -10.49 21.97 12.47
N ASP A 257 -11.24 22.23 13.53
CA ASP A 257 -11.58 21.21 14.53
C ASP A 257 -12.55 20.16 13.95
N ASP A 258 -13.34 20.53 12.93
CA ASP A 258 -14.26 19.64 12.22
C ASP A 258 -13.62 18.90 11.04
N TYR A 259 -12.35 19.16 10.71
CA TYR A 259 -11.68 18.51 9.57
C TYR A 259 -11.70 16.99 9.67
N ASN A 260 -11.55 16.43 10.87
CA ASN A 260 -11.58 14.99 11.04
C ASN A 260 -12.98 14.42 10.75
N ARG A 261 -14.02 15.04 11.30
CA ARG A 261 -15.41 14.65 11.07
C ARG A 261 -15.80 14.75 9.60
N TYR A 262 -15.45 15.85 8.94
CA TYR A 262 -15.65 16.02 7.49
C TYR A 262 -14.99 14.90 6.69
N MET A 263 -13.74 14.56 7.02
CA MET A 263 -12.99 13.54 6.29
C MET A 263 -13.56 12.13 6.51
N VAL A 264 -14.04 11.82 7.72
CA VAL A 264 -14.72 10.54 8.00
C VAL A 264 -16.01 10.45 7.18
N ASP A 265 -16.84 11.48 7.20
CA ASP A 265 -18.08 11.53 6.42
C ASP A 265 -17.81 11.39 4.91
N LEU A 266 -16.85 12.18 4.40
CA LEU A 266 -16.40 12.10 3.02
C LEU A 266 -15.95 10.69 2.63
N TYR A 267 -15.17 10.01 3.49
CA TYR A 267 -14.70 8.66 3.19
C TYR A 267 -15.84 7.65 3.16
N LEU A 268 -16.74 7.66 4.14
CA LEU A 268 -17.85 6.72 4.22
C LEU A 268 -18.85 6.93 3.06
N ASN A 269 -19.09 8.18 2.70
CA ASN A 269 -20.06 8.56 1.67
C ASN A 269 -19.47 8.70 0.26
N ARG A 270 -18.16 8.47 0.08
CA ARG A 270 -17.47 8.68 -1.20
C ARG A 270 -18.14 7.95 -2.37
N ALA A 271 -18.16 8.57 -3.54
CA ALA A 271 -18.66 7.96 -4.76
C ALA A 271 -17.54 7.69 -5.77
N PRO A 272 -17.66 6.66 -6.63
CA PRO A 272 -16.73 6.43 -7.72
C PRO A 272 -16.62 7.67 -8.62
N GLY A 273 -15.38 8.06 -8.94
CA GLY A 273 -15.14 9.23 -9.80
C GLY A 273 -15.43 10.59 -9.18
N GLN A 274 -15.82 10.66 -7.89
CA GLN A 274 -16.08 11.91 -7.19
C GLN A 274 -14.89 12.87 -7.30
N LYS A 275 -15.18 14.15 -7.56
CA LYS A 275 -14.19 15.23 -7.60
C LYS A 275 -14.37 16.16 -6.41
N LEU A 276 -13.27 16.75 -5.95
CA LEU A 276 -13.26 17.78 -4.94
C LEU A 276 -12.56 19.03 -5.46
N ARG A 277 -13.06 20.19 -5.05
CA ARG A 277 -12.34 21.46 -5.22
C ARG A 277 -11.15 21.48 -4.28
N ARG A 278 -10.00 21.87 -4.82
CA ARG A 278 -8.74 22.03 -4.10
C ARG A 278 -8.19 23.41 -4.37
N GLY A 279 -8.11 24.20 -3.31
CA GLY A 279 -7.32 25.44 -3.30
C GLY A 279 -5.84 25.15 -3.05
N SER A 280 -4.98 25.50 -4.01
CA SER A 280 -3.52 25.52 -3.88
C SER A 280 -2.98 26.92 -4.19
N LEU A 281 -1.81 27.28 -3.68
CA LEU A 281 -1.15 28.51 -4.11
C LEU A 281 -0.68 28.37 -5.57
N ILE A 282 -0.68 29.47 -6.34
CA ILE A 282 -0.10 29.48 -7.69
C ILE A 282 1.35 29.03 -7.63
N SER A 283 1.83 28.36 -8.69
CA SER A 283 3.22 27.92 -8.74
C SER A 283 4.14 29.13 -8.89
N THR A 284 5.39 29.04 -8.40
CA THR A 284 6.40 30.09 -8.62
C THR A 284 6.62 30.39 -10.11
N ARG A 285 6.44 29.38 -10.97
CA ARG A 285 6.46 29.56 -12.41
C ARG A 285 5.33 30.46 -12.88
N ASP A 286 4.11 30.21 -12.42
CA ASP A 286 2.95 31.01 -12.82
C ASP A 286 3.00 32.42 -12.24
N MET A 287 3.52 32.57 -11.01
CA MET A 287 3.84 33.89 -10.41
C MET A 287 4.76 34.68 -11.34
N TRP A 288 5.85 34.05 -11.78
CA TRP A 288 6.87 34.69 -12.62
C TRP A 288 6.36 34.99 -14.03
N LEU A 289 5.69 34.03 -14.67
CA LEU A 289 5.24 34.17 -16.05
C LEU A 289 4.06 35.13 -16.22
N ASN A 290 3.20 35.23 -15.20
CA ASN A 290 1.99 36.05 -15.25
C ASN A 290 2.09 37.30 -14.35
N GLU A 291 3.29 37.64 -13.86
CA GLU A 291 3.54 38.75 -12.92
C GLU A 291 2.51 38.78 -11.77
N SER A 292 2.18 37.59 -11.27
CA SER A 292 1.08 37.40 -10.32
C SER A 292 1.58 37.30 -8.89
N ASP A 293 0.87 37.95 -7.99
CA ASP A 293 1.05 37.77 -6.54
C ASP A 293 0.75 36.33 -6.11
N LEU A 294 1.24 35.94 -4.93
CA LEU A 294 0.99 34.61 -4.34
C LEU A 294 -0.49 34.46 -3.96
N VAL A 295 -1.32 34.07 -4.94
CA VAL A 295 -2.76 33.88 -4.79
C VAL A 295 -3.14 32.40 -4.78
N ALA A 296 -4.35 32.12 -4.28
CA ALA A 296 -4.93 30.78 -4.32
C ALA A 296 -5.59 30.51 -5.68
N VAL A 297 -5.29 29.35 -6.27
CA VAL A 297 -5.97 28.76 -7.42
C VAL A 297 -6.86 27.63 -6.96
N GLU A 298 -8.09 27.62 -7.45
CA GLU A 298 -8.96 26.46 -7.31
C GLU A 298 -8.79 25.51 -8.51
N SER A 299 -8.69 24.23 -8.21
CA SER A 299 -8.69 23.16 -9.21
C SER A 299 -9.62 22.03 -8.77
N GLU A 300 -10.24 21.34 -9.72
CA GLU A 300 -10.96 20.10 -9.42
C GLU A 300 -10.00 18.91 -9.52
N ILE A 301 -9.92 18.13 -8.44
CA ILE A 301 -9.14 16.90 -8.39
C ILE A 301 -10.05 15.71 -8.13
N ARG A 302 -9.76 14.57 -8.77
CA ARG A 302 -10.43 13.31 -8.48
C ARG A 302 -10.06 12.83 -7.07
N LEU A 303 -11.05 12.47 -6.27
CA LEU A 303 -10.87 11.89 -4.95
C LEU A 303 -10.20 10.50 -5.05
N ASN A 304 -9.16 10.27 -4.26
CA ASN A 304 -8.41 9.00 -4.25
C ASN A 304 -8.18 8.50 -2.83
N LEU A 305 -9.25 7.99 -2.22
CA LEU A 305 -9.25 7.43 -0.87
C LEU A 305 -9.36 5.89 -0.83
N GLU A 306 -9.45 5.23 -1.98
CA GLU A 306 -9.42 3.77 -2.03
C GLU A 306 -8.09 3.22 -1.52
N PHE A 307 -8.15 1.99 -1.01
CA PHE A 307 -6.97 1.27 -0.52
C PHE A 307 -5.89 1.19 -1.60
N ASP A 308 -4.63 1.35 -1.18
CA ASP A 308 -3.49 1.43 -2.10
C ASP A 308 -2.94 0.06 -2.51
N PHE A 309 -3.47 -1.03 -1.94
CA PHE A 309 -3.05 -2.42 -2.20
C PHE A 309 -1.54 -2.64 -2.03
N LYS A 310 -0.89 -1.86 -1.14
CA LYS A 310 0.50 -2.12 -0.73
C LYS A 310 0.69 -3.46 -0.03
N ARG A 311 -0.40 -4.02 0.47
CA ARG A 311 -0.52 -5.37 1.04
C ARG A 311 -1.77 -6.02 0.45
N GLN A 312 -1.83 -7.34 0.49
CA GLN A 312 -3.00 -8.09 0.03
C GLN A 312 -4.06 -8.10 1.13
N LEU A 313 -5.26 -7.59 0.83
CA LEU A 313 -6.40 -7.60 1.76
C LEU A 313 -6.97 -9.03 1.92
N ILE A 314 -7.32 -9.39 3.15
CA ILE A 314 -7.88 -10.69 3.54
C ILE A 314 -8.97 -10.49 4.61
N THR A 315 -9.81 -11.51 4.81
CA THR A 315 -10.82 -11.55 5.89
C THR A 315 -11.78 -10.35 5.84
N PRO A 316 -12.56 -10.19 4.75
CA PRO A 316 -13.63 -9.18 4.70
C PRO A 316 -14.65 -9.43 5.81
N THR A 317 -14.94 -8.41 6.59
CA THR A 317 -16.04 -8.41 7.57
C THR A 317 -16.66 -7.02 7.64
N MET A 318 -17.94 -6.93 8.00
CA MET A 318 -18.57 -5.64 8.27
C MET A 318 -18.33 -5.19 9.70
N ASN A 319 -17.91 -3.94 9.86
CA ASN A 319 -17.81 -3.26 11.15
C ASN A 319 -18.41 -1.86 11.04
N GLU A 320 -19.51 -1.63 11.77
CA GLU A 320 -20.19 -0.32 11.84
C GLU A 320 -20.50 0.31 10.47
N GLY A 321 -21.00 -0.52 9.54
CA GLY A 321 -21.44 -0.07 8.21
C GLY A 321 -20.33 0.10 7.17
N HIS A 322 -19.11 -0.37 7.44
CA HIS A 322 -18.03 -0.40 6.45
C HIS A 322 -17.18 -1.68 6.58
N LEU A 323 -16.46 -2.06 5.52
CA LEU A 323 -15.51 -3.16 5.55
C LEU A 323 -14.36 -2.94 6.56
N LEU A 324 -14.11 -3.96 7.36
CA LEU A 324 -12.91 -4.21 8.15
C LEU A 324 -12.18 -5.41 7.54
N MET A 325 -10.89 -5.23 7.24
CA MET A 325 -10.07 -6.25 6.59
C MET A 325 -8.68 -6.29 7.21
N HIS A 326 -8.11 -7.49 7.28
CA HIS A 326 -6.70 -7.69 7.61
C HIS A 326 -5.87 -7.70 6.32
N SER A 327 -4.54 -7.72 6.45
CA SER A 327 -3.67 -7.82 5.26
C SER A 327 -2.42 -8.64 5.49
N ARG A 328 -2.01 -9.37 4.45
CA ARG A 328 -0.75 -10.12 4.39
C ARG A 328 0.21 -9.48 3.38
N PRO A 329 1.53 -9.68 3.49
CA PRO A 329 2.45 -9.21 2.46
C PRO A 329 2.13 -9.89 1.12
N TRP A 330 2.53 -9.27 0.02
CA TRP A 330 2.47 -9.90 -1.29
C TRP A 330 3.56 -10.97 -1.41
N ASP A 331 3.27 -12.08 -2.06
CA ASP A 331 4.27 -13.13 -2.32
C ASP A 331 5.38 -12.58 -3.23
N ASP A 332 4.98 -11.88 -4.30
CA ASP A 332 5.86 -11.23 -5.26
C ASP A 332 5.25 -9.96 -5.87
N MET A 333 6.08 -9.19 -6.56
CA MET A 333 5.67 -7.92 -7.16
C MET A 333 4.80 -8.05 -8.41
N SER A 334 4.90 -9.14 -9.16
CA SER A 334 4.09 -9.36 -10.36
C SER A 334 2.61 -9.45 -9.97
N GLN A 335 2.30 -10.22 -8.92
CA GLN A 335 0.95 -10.32 -8.38
C GLN A 335 0.44 -8.98 -7.84
N ALA A 336 1.27 -8.28 -7.05
CA ALA A 336 0.92 -6.99 -6.47
C ALA A 336 0.57 -5.94 -7.54
N LEU A 337 1.41 -5.83 -8.58
CA LEU A 337 1.22 -4.88 -9.67
C LEU A 337 0.02 -5.22 -10.53
N LYS A 338 -0.16 -6.51 -10.88
CA LYS A 338 -1.31 -6.97 -11.65
C LYS A 338 -2.62 -6.65 -10.92
N GLN A 339 -2.72 -7.01 -9.64
CA GLN A 339 -3.94 -6.74 -8.88
C GLN A 339 -4.16 -5.22 -8.68
N ARG A 340 -3.09 -4.45 -8.44
CA ARG A 340 -3.18 -3.00 -8.33
C ARG A 340 -3.72 -2.35 -9.59
N GLN A 341 -3.21 -2.74 -10.75
CA GLN A 341 -3.66 -2.24 -12.05
C GLN A 341 -5.14 -2.58 -12.30
N LEU A 342 -5.53 -3.84 -12.05
CA LEU A 342 -6.92 -4.27 -12.17
C LEU A 342 -7.85 -3.51 -11.21
N PHE A 343 -7.38 -3.20 -10.00
CA PHE A 343 -8.14 -2.40 -9.05
C PHE A 343 -8.28 -0.94 -9.50
N ASP A 344 -7.25 -0.38 -10.15
CA ASP A 344 -7.31 0.96 -10.75
C ASP A 344 -8.37 1.04 -11.87
N ASP A 345 -8.60 -0.04 -12.62
CA ASP A 345 -9.68 -0.16 -13.60
C ASP A 345 -11.05 -0.33 -12.92
N TRP A 346 -11.16 -1.24 -11.95
CA TRP A 346 -12.41 -1.55 -11.27
C TRP A 346 -12.99 -0.35 -10.50
N ARG A 347 -12.13 0.38 -9.76
CA ARG A 347 -12.53 1.56 -8.96
C ARG A 347 -12.91 2.78 -9.80
N GLN A 348 -12.91 2.66 -11.13
CA GLN A 348 -13.40 3.74 -11.99
C GLN A 348 -14.90 3.97 -11.79
N THR A 349 -15.65 2.89 -11.60
CA THR A 349 -17.10 2.87 -11.45
C THR A 349 -17.56 2.28 -10.11
N HIS A 350 -16.63 1.81 -9.27
CA HIS A 350 -16.92 1.17 -7.99
C HIS A 350 -16.14 1.80 -6.84
N ALA A 351 -16.60 1.56 -5.61
CA ALA A 351 -15.95 2.01 -4.38
C ALA A 351 -16.05 0.91 -3.32
N LEU A 352 -14.92 0.50 -2.75
CA LEU A 352 -14.90 -0.66 -1.86
C LEU A 352 -15.43 -0.28 -0.46
N LYS A 353 -16.67 -0.65 -0.15
CA LYS A 353 -17.37 -0.24 1.09
C LYS A 353 -17.99 -1.37 1.88
N ASP A 354 -18.55 -2.36 1.20
CA ASP A 354 -19.33 -3.45 1.80
C ASP A 354 -18.98 -4.80 1.17
N GLU A 355 -19.61 -5.86 1.70
CA GLU A 355 -19.39 -7.23 1.23
C GLU A 355 -19.84 -7.46 -0.22
N ALA A 356 -20.84 -6.72 -0.71
CA ALA A 356 -21.31 -6.87 -2.08
C ALA A 356 -20.30 -6.28 -3.07
N GLU A 357 -19.74 -5.11 -2.76
CA GLU A 357 -18.63 -4.50 -3.51
C GLU A 357 -17.36 -5.36 -3.44
N TRP A 358 -17.10 -6.02 -2.29
CA TRP A 358 -16.00 -6.97 -2.18
C TRP A 358 -16.22 -8.22 -3.04
N GLU A 359 -17.43 -8.79 -3.04
CA GLU A 359 -17.78 -9.93 -3.89
C GLU A 359 -17.66 -9.57 -5.38
N ASP A 360 -18.13 -8.38 -5.77
CA ASP A 360 -17.98 -7.87 -7.15
C ASP A 360 -16.51 -7.69 -7.55
N TRP A 361 -15.69 -7.10 -6.67
CA TRP A 361 -14.25 -6.99 -6.87
C TRP A 361 -13.60 -8.37 -7.05
N CYS A 362 -13.92 -9.34 -6.21
CA CYS A 362 -13.42 -10.71 -6.33
C CYS A 362 -13.84 -11.37 -7.65
N ASP A 363 -15.09 -11.16 -8.07
CA ASP A 363 -15.61 -11.66 -9.34
C ASP A 363 -14.89 -11.05 -10.55
N PHE A 364 -14.72 -9.72 -10.53
CA PHE A 364 -13.97 -8.99 -11.54
C PHE A 364 -12.52 -9.51 -11.64
N LEU A 365 -11.85 -9.64 -10.49
CA LEU A 365 -10.47 -10.14 -10.42
C LEU A 365 -10.38 -11.57 -10.97
N TYR A 366 -11.33 -12.44 -10.61
CA TYR A 366 -11.42 -13.81 -11.11
C TYR A 366 -11.56 -13.84 -12.63
N CYS A 367 -12.50 -13.07 -13.18
CA CYS A 367 -12.73 -13.01 -14.63
C CYS A 367 -11.47 -12.56 -15.40
N ARG A 368 -10.76 -11.57 -14.85
CA ARG A 368 -9.52 -11.06 -15.46
C ARG A 368 -8.37 -12.05 -15.36
N ASN A 369 -8.29 -12.82 -14.28
CA ASN A 369 -7.22 -13.80 -14.06
C ASN A 369 -7.45 -15.15 -14.73
N VAL A 370 -8.68 -15.64 -14.79
CA VAL A 370 -9.01 -17.00 -15.27
C VAL A 370 -9.48 -16.99 -16.73
N PHE A 371 -10.40 -16.09 -17.09
CA PHE A 371 -11.04 -16.12 -18.40
C PHE A 371 -10.30 -15.33 -19.48
N THR A 372 -9.67 -14.21 -19.11
CA THR A 372 -8.95 -13.37 -20.09
C THR A 372 -7.76 -14.10 -20.73
N PRO A 373 -6.91 -14.85 -19.99
CA PRO A 373 -5.82 -15.62 -20.60
C PRO A 373 -6.30 -16.69 -21.60
N LEU A 374 -7.51 -17.22 -21.40
CA LEU A 374 -8.16 -18.18 -22.29
C LEU A 374 -8.87 -17.51 -23.48
N LYS A 375 -8.69 -16.19 -23.67
CA LYS A 375 -9.30 -15.38 -24.73
C LYS A 375 -10.83 -15.42 -24.72
N LEU A 376 -11.44 -15.68 -23.56
CA LEU A 376 -12.88 -15.59 -23.40
C LEU A 376 -13.29 -14.12 -23.29
N LYS A 377 -14.39 -13.76 -23.97
CA LYS A 377 -14.93 -12.40 -23.94
C LYS A 377 -15.59 -12.12 -22.60
N VAL A 378 -14.85 -11.51 -21.67
CA VAL A 378 -15.39 -11.04 -20.39
C VAL A 378 -16.17 -9.75 -20.59
N GLY A 379 -15.55 -8.68 -21.08
CA GLY A 379 -16.23 -7.38 -21.23
C GLY A 379 -16.71 -6.84 -19.88
N GLN A 380 -18.02 -6.54 -19.78
CA GLN A 380 -18.73 -6.22 -18.54
C GLN A 380 -19.43 -7.43 -17.91
N ASN A 381 -19.29 -8.63 -18.49
CA ASN A 381 -19.91 -9.85 -17.97
C ASN A 381 -19.24 -10.27 -16.66
N ARG A 382 -20.04 -10.81 -15.75
CA ARG A 382 -19.60 -11.43 -14.49
C ARG A 382 -19.17 -12.87 -14.71
N SER A 383 -18.59 -13.50 -13.70
CA SER A 383 -18.05 -14.85 -13.85
C SER A 383 -19.12 -15.90 -14.18
N ASP A 384 -20.31 -15.76 -13.61
CA ASP A 384 -21.47 -16.60 -13.86
C ASP A 384 -22.04 -16.40 -15.28
N ASP A 385 -22.06 -15.18 -15.82
CA ASP A 385 -22.41 -14.94 -17.23
C ASP A 385 -21.45 -15.68 -18.19
N VAL A 386 -20.15 -15.69 -17.88
CA VAL A 386 -19.17 -16.47 -18.65
C VAL A 386 -19.47 -17.96 -18.49
N LEU A 387 -19.76 -18.42 -17.26
CA LEU A 387 -20.06 -19.80 -16.96
C LEU A 387 -21.33 -20.30 -17.65
N VAL A 388 -22.41 -19.50 -17.73
CA VAL A 388 -23.62 -19.84 -18.51
C VAL A 388 -23.26 -20.18 -19.95
N ARG A 389 -22.43 -19.35 -20.60
CA ARG A 389 -22.01 -19.61 -21.99
C ARG A 389 -21.17 -20.88 -22.11
N LEU A 390 -20.35 -21.19 -21.11
CA LEU A 390 -19.57 -22.42 -21.09
C LEU A 390 -20.45 -23.65 -20.85
N PHE A 391 -21.42 -23.55 -19.93
CA PHE A 391 -22.44 -24.56 -19.68
C PHE A 391 -23.24 -24.88 -20.96
N LEU A 392 -23.72 -23.85 -21.68
CA LEU A 392 -24.46 -24.07 -22.93
C LEU A 392 -23.60 -24.80 -23.99
N ARG A 393 -22.30 -24.48 -24.08
CA ARG A 393 -21.37 -25.21 -24.96
C ARG A 393 -21.21 -26.66 -24.53
N ALA A 394 -21.03 -26.90 -23.23
CA ALA A 394 -20.90 -28.24 -22.67
C ALA A 394 -22.16 -29.08 -22.88
N LEU A 395 -23.35 -28.50 -22.68
CA LEU A 395 -24.63 -29.17 -22.92
C LEU A 395 -24.82 -29.53 -24.40
N ALA A 396 -24.41 -28.64 -25.31
CA ALA A 396 -24.50 -28.88 -26.75
C ALA A 396 -23.43 -29.87 -27.27
N GLN A 397 -22.29 -29.99 -26.60
CA GLN A 397 -21.15 -30.85 -26.99
C GLN A 397 -21.07 -32.15 -26.17
N HIS A 398 -21.98 -32.37 -25.22
CA HIS A 398 -22.02 -33.54 -24.33
C HIS A 398 -20.70 -33.72 -23.57
N GLN A 399 -20.21 -32.63 -22.98
CA GLN A 399 -19.00 -32.60 -22.16
C GLN A 399 -19.33 -32.21 -20.71
N TRP A 400 -18.33 -32.27 -19.83
CA TRP A 400 -18.44 -31.84 -18.43
C TRP A 400 -19.54 -32.61 -17.68
N GLY A 401 -19.60 -33.93 -17.93
CA GLY A 401 -20.56 -34.86 -17.34
C GLY A 401 -21.97 -34.86 -17.97
N LEU A 402 -22.22 -34.01 -18.97
CA LEU A 402 -23.51 -33.93 -19.67
C LEU A 402 -23.61 -34.92 -20.82
N THR A 403 -24.79 -35.50 -21.01
CA THR A 403 -25.05 -36.53 -22.02
C THR A 403 -25.96 -36.03 -23.16
N PRO A 404 -26.11 -36.80 -24.25
CA PRO A 404 -27.11 -36.52 -25.29
C PRO A 404 -28.55 -36.46 -24.77
N ASP A 405 -28.88 -37.24 -23.75
CA ASP A 405 -30.23 -37.27 -23.18
C ASP A 405 -30.49 -36.02 -22.31
N ASP A 406 -29.47 -35.52 -21.62
CA ASP A 406 -29.56 -34.24 -20.91
C ASP A 406 -29.90 -33.10 -21.87
N ARG A 407 -29.29 -33.07 -23.06
CA ARG A 407 -29.61 -32.06 -24.08
C ARG A 407 -31.05 -32.15 -24.58
N LYS A 408 -31.67 -33.33 -24.56
CA LYS A 408 -33.06 -33.57 -25.01
C LYS A 408 -34.11 -33.28 -23.93
N ARG A 409 -33.72 -33.17 -22.65
CA ARG A 409 -34.66 -32.90 -21.53
C ARG A 409 -35.49 -31.65 -21.74
N GLN A 410 -34.89 -30.61 -22.33
CA GLN A 410 -35.53 -29.33 -22.57
C GLN A 410 -35.18 -28.82 -23.97
N THR A 411 -36.17 -28.20 -24.61
CA THR A 411 -36.00 -27.48 -25.86
C THR A 411 -35.11 -26.25 -25.66
N SER A 412 -34.54 -25.73 -26.76
CA SER A 412 -33.76 -24.48 -26.70
C SER A 412 -34.56 -23.28 -26.19
N VAL A 413 -35.88 -23.28 -26.33
CA VAL A 413 -36.75 -22.21 -25.84
C VAL A 413 -36.92 -22.33 -24.33
N GLU A 414 -37.14 -23.53 -23.82
CA GLU A 414 -37.28 -23.80 -22.38
C GLU A 414 -35.98 -23.52 -21.62
N ILE A 415 -34.81 -23.92 -22.16
CA ILE A 415 -33.50 -23.64 -21.54
C ILE A 415 -33.27 -22.12 -21.45
N ALA A 416 -33.58 -21.38 -22.52
CA ALA A 416 -33.43 -19.93 -22.53
C ALA A 416 -34.38 -19.27 -21.53
N ALA A 417 -35.65 -19.68 -21.50
CA ALA A 417 -36.64 -19.16 -20.56
C ALA A 417 -36.24 -19.41 -19.10
N TRP A 418 -35.75 -20.61 -18.79
CA TRP A 418 -35.27 -20.98 -17.45
C TRP A 418 -34.08 -20.11 -16.99
N LEU A 419 -33.09 -19.91 -17.87
CA LEU A 419 -31.94 -19.05 -17.55
C LEU A 419 -32.33 -17.56 -17.44
N VAL A 420 -33.30 -17.10 -18.24
CA VAL A 420 -33.86 -15.74 -18.13
C VAL A 420 -34.62 -15.55 -16.83
N GLU A 421 -35.42 -16.52 -16.41
CA GLU A 421 -36.10 -16.51 -15.10
C GLU A 421 -35.11 -16.46 -13.93
N ALA A 422 -33.95 -17.11 -14.10
CA ALA A 422 -32.83 -17.04 -13.15
C ALA A 422 -32.00 -15.74 -13.24
N GLY A 423 -32.34 -14.80 -14.12
CA GLY A 423 -31.71 -13.49 -14.23
C GLY A 423 -30.58 -13.38 -15.27
N TYR A 424 -30.39 -14.39 -16.14
CA TYR A 424 -29.35 -14.38 -17.17
C TYR A 424 -29.89 -13.95 -18.54
N SER A 425 -29.10 -13.18 -19.29
CA SER A 425 -29.45 -12.76 -20.65
C SER A 425 -29.13 -13.85 -21.68
N VAL A 426 -30.05 -14.80 -21.91
CA VAL A 426 -29.89 -15.91 -22.85
C VAL A 426 -31.05 -15.97 -23.84
N THR A 427 -30.75 -16.08 -25.14
CA THR A 427 -31.77 -16.26 -26.18
C THR A 427 -31.85 -17.73 -26.65
N PRO A 428 -32.98 -18.17 -27.24
CA PRO A 428 -33.07 -19.51 -27.85
C PRO A 428 -32.01 -19.73 -28.95
N SER A 429 -31.59 -18.66 -29.63
CA SER A 429 -30.53 -18.69 -30.63
C SER A 429 -29.16 -18.97 -30.02
N ASP A 430 -28.87 -18.43 -28.83
CA ASP A 430 -27.62 -18.72 -28.12
C ASP A 430 -27.52 -20.21 -27.78
N VAL A 431 -28.61 -20.81 -27.29
CA VAL A 431 -28.68 -22.24 -26.97
C VAL A 431 -28.50 -23.10 -28.23
N LYS A 432 -29.17 -22.75 -29.33
CA LYS A 432 -29.04 -23.49 -30.61
C LYS A 432 -27.63 -23.43 -31.19
N ASN A 433 -26.98 -22.27 -31.08
CA ASN A 433 -25.67 -22.04 -31.69
C ASN A 433 -24.49 -22.38 -30.76
N ALA A 434 -24.73 -22.67 -29.48
CA ALA A 434 -23.69 -22.90 -28.48
C ALA A 434 -22.66 -23.96 -28.91
N GLY A 435 -23.12 -25.05 -29.54
CA GLY A 435 -22.25 -26.14 -30.00
C GLY A 435 -21.17 -25.73 -31.02
N ARG A 436 -21.33 -24.59 -31.71
CA ARG A 436 -20.36 -24.09 -32.71
C ARG A 436 -19.07 -23.57 -32.09
N ALA A 437 -19.12 -23.08 -30.85
CA ALA A 437 -17.97 -22.49 -30.18
C ALA A 437 -17.25 -23.55 -29.34
N LYS A 438 -15.93 -23.66 -29.51
CA LYS A 438 -15.13 -24.64 -28.74
C LYS A 438 -15.19 -24.34 -27.24
N LEU A 439 -15.22 -25.41 -26.44
CA LEU A 439 -14.89 -25.33 -25.02
C LEU A 439 -13.38 -25.07 -24.86
N PRO A 440 -12.98 -24.08 -24.06
CA PRO A 440 -11.58 -23.89 -23.74
C PRO A 440 -11.09 -25.06 -22.85
N PRO A 441 -9.80 -25.41 -22.91
CA PRO A 441 -9.18 -26.35 -21.97
C PRO A 441 -8.99 -25.66 -20.60
N ILE A 442 -10.11 -25.34 -19.94
CA ILE A 442 -10.15 -24.67 -18.65
C ILE A 442 -10.16 -25.71 -17.53
N ILE A 443 -9.39 -25.43 -16.48
CA ILE A 443 -9.43 -26.14 -15.21
C ILE A 443 -9.80 -25.12 -14.15
N PHE A 444 -10.83 -25.42 -13.36
CA PHE A 444 -11.35 -24.56 -12.32
C PHE A 444 -10.74 -24.96 -10.97
N ASP A 445 -9.74 -24.21 -10.51
CA ASP A 445 -9.12 -24.42 -9.18
C ASP A 445 -9.97 -23.85 -8.04
N SER A 446 -10.79 -22.84 -8.34
CA SER A 446 -11.74 -22.21 -7.42
C SER A 446 -12.92 -21.65 -8.19
N LEU A 447 -14.03 -21.43 -7.49
CA LEU A 447 -15.25 -20.82 -8.02
C LEU A 447 -15.59 -19.57 -7.22
N THR A 448 -16.08 -18.54 -7.91
CA THR A 448 -16.65 -17.36 -7.25
C THR A 448 -17.97 -17.73 -6.56
N ALA A 449 -18.42 -16.90 -5.61
CA ALA A 449 -19.74 -17.08 -4.99
C ALA A 449 -20.89 -17.06 -6.03
N ARG A 450 -20.78 -16.23 -7.06
CA ARG A 450 -21.71 -16.19 -8.20
C ARG A 450 -21.73 -17.50 -8.98
N MET A 451 -20.57 -18.06 -9.30
CA MET A 451 -20.46 -19.34 -9.99
C MET A 451 -21.02 -20.49 -9.15
N ASN A 452 -20.79 -20.51 -7.83
CA ASN A 452 -21.35 -21.53 -6.95
C ASN A 452 -22.88 -21.51 -6.97
N ARG A 453 -23.51 -20.32 -6.86
CA ARG A 453 -24.97 -20.19 -6.96
C ARG A 453 -25.52 -20.69 -8.31
N LEU A 454 -24.82 -20.39 -9.40
CA LEU A 454 -25.18 -20.90 -10.73
C LEU A 454 -24.99 -22.42 -10.83
N MET A 455 -23.92 -22.98 -10.25
CA MET A 455 -23.70 -24.42 -10.21
C MET A 455 -24.82 -25.15 -9.49
N ASP A 456 -25.28 -24.62 -8.35
CA ASP A 456 -26.40 -25.18 -7.60
C ASP A 456 -27.68 -25.17 -8.44
N LEU A 457 -27.96 -24.03 -9.11
CA LEU A 457 -29.09 -23.90 -10.03
C LEU A 457 -29.02 -24.93 -11.18
N ILE A 458 -27.86 -25.07 -11.83
CA ILE A 458 -27.69 -26.00 -12.95
C ILE A 458 -27.85 -27.45 -12.47
N LYS A 459 -27.28 -27.82 -11.32
CA LYS A 459 -27.33 -29.19 -10.80
C LYS A 459 -28.73 -29.66 -10.44
N LEU A 460 -29.66 -28.76 -10.11
CA LEU A 460 -31.07 -29.11 -9.89
C LEU A 460 -31.73 -29.68 -11.16
N VAL A 461 -31.34 -29.19 -12.33
CA VAL A 461 -31.91 -29.63 -13.62
C VAL A 461 -31.02 -30.68 -14.30
N TYR A 462 -29.71 -30.52 -14.17
CA TYR A 462 -28.67 -31.32 -14.81
C TYR A 462 -27.69 -31.87 -13.76
N PRO A 463 -28.09 -32.90 -13.00
CA PRO A 463 -27.30 -33.41 -11.87
C PRO A 463 -25.94 -33.98 -12.27
N GLY A 464 -25.78 -34.41 -13.53
CA GLY A 464 -24.50 -34.88 -14.08
C GLY A 464 -23.50 -33.77 -14.39
N PHE A 465 -23.89 -32.49 -14.35
CA PHE A 465 -22.99 -31.39 -14.68
C PHE A 465 -21.87 -31.21 -13.65
N ALA A 466 -20.63 -31.29 -14.12
CA ALA A 466 -19.45 -31.11 -13.31
C ALA A 466 -18.37 -30.33 -14.06
N LEU A 467 -17.86 -29.26 -13.45
CA LEU A 467 -16.78 -28.48 -14.05
C LEU A 467 -15.48 -29.27 -14.01
N PRO A 468 -14.61 -29.14 -15.04
CA PRO A 468 -13.27 -29.70 -14.99
C PRO A 468 -12.49 -29.04 -13.85
N SER A 469 -12.13 -29.81 -12.84
CA SER A 469 -11.21 -29.40 -11.77
C SER A 469 -9.96 -30.26 -11.84
N ALA A 470 -8.84 -29.76 -11.32
CA ALA A 470 -7.72 -30.63 -11.00
C ALA A 470 -8.26 -31.62 -9.97
N VAL A 471 -8.27 -32.92 -10.30
CA VAL A 471 -8.50 -33.95 -9.29
C VAL A 471 -7.31 -33.86 -8.35
N LEU A 472 -7.56 -33.43 -7.11
CA LEU A 472 -6.58 -33.52 -6.02
C LEU A 472 -6.30 -34.97 -5.68
#